data_AF-A0A344TNL9-F1
#
_entry.id   AF-A0A344TNL9-F1
#
_cell.length_a   1.000
_cell.length_b   1.000
_cell.length_c   1.000
_cell.angle_alpha   90.00
_cell.angle_beta   90.00
_cell.angle_gamma   90.00
#
_symmetry.space_group_name_H-M   'P 1'
#
loop_
_entity.id
_entity.type
_entity.pdbx_description
1 polymer ?
#
loop_
_entity_poly.entity_id
_entity_poly.type
_entity_poly.pdbx_seq_one_letter_code
_entity_poly.pdbx_strand_id
1 'polypeptide(L)'
;MAEEPQKSKMGGWLRDLAGIFVVIDETKTEEKPASTPAPAQPATSTSKTTAPATSTSTLASTPPASSDFVDDLRNRFRKILEEKNQPGFDFYEFSLMLLRTSTNPSVEHFKTAYEGAKLLNPNCNQQFLLESANFYKSELQKAFEATVSAGEQKKAALNVEKSNEQKQLNNEVANIEQQLGKLKQQIADLEKAQAEKLTALNGIEGKFNDKFVEIEQKIQATVTAKEGVANEISLIENGIKQYIS
;
A
#
# COMPACT_ATOMS: atom_id res chain seq x y z
N MET A 1 45.27 -19.94 34.98
CA MET A 1 44.22 -18.96 35.31
C MET A 1 43.73 -18.40 34.00
N ALA A 2 42.50 -18.73 33.58
CA ALA A 2 41.92 -18.27 32.34
C ALA A 2 41.04 -17.05 32.64
N GLU A 3 41.37 -15.91 32.03
CA GLU A 3 40.49 -14.75 31.92
C GLU A 3 39.30 -15.11 31.02
N GLU A 4 38.09 -15.01 31.58
CA GLU A 4 36.85 -15.11 30.82
C GLU A 4 36.46 -13.72 30.33
N PRO A 5 36.22 -13.51 29.02
CA PRO A 5 35.88 -12.19 28.51
C PRO A 5 34.44 -11.82 28.89
N GLN A 6 34.26 -10.66 29.52
CA GLN A 6 32.96 -10.05 29.75
C GLN A 6 32.22 -9.85 28.41
N LYS A 7 31.32 -10.78 28.08
CA LYS A 7 30.40 -10.65 26.95
C LYS A 7 29.56 -9.38 27.13
N SER A 8 29.70 -8.49 26.16
CA SER A 8 29.07 -7.18 26.07
C SER A 8 27.54 -7.24 26.27
N LYS A 9 27.09 -6.85 27.47
CA LYS A 9 25.69 -6.52 27.80
C LYS A 9 25.22 -5.20 27.14
N MET A 10 26.10 -4.47 26.44
CA MET A 10 25.76 -3.17 25.83
C MET A 10 24.68 -3.26 24.74
N GLY A 11 24.48 -4.40 24.10
CA GLY A 11 23.51 -4.53 22.98
C GLY A 11 22.06 -4.78 23.39
N GLY A 12 21.80 -5.23 24.62
CA GLY A 12 20.45 -5.65 25.05
C GLY A 12 19.51 -4.47 25.32
N TRP A 13 19.96 -3.52 26.13
CA TRP A 13 19.15 -2.36 26.53
C TRP A 13 18.90 -1.38 25.36
N LEU A 14 19.86 -1.24 24.43
CA LEU A 14 19.67 -0.45 23.20
C LEU A 14 18.53 -1.01 22.33
N ARG A 15 18.36 -2.33 22.32
CA ARG A 15 17.26 -2.97 21.58
C ARG A 15 15.90 -2.74 22.26
N ASP A 16 15.86 -2.75 23.59
CA ASP A 16 14.63 -2.47 24.35
C ASP A 16 14.17 -1.01 24.18
N LEU A 17 15.12 -0.06 24.12
CA LEU A 17 14.82 1.33 23.78
C LEU A 17 14.46 1.53 22.30
N ALA A 18 15.14 0.87 21.37
CA ALA A 18 14.75 0.93 19.96
C ALA A 18 13.35 0.36 19.72
N GLY A 19 12.90 -0.58 20.58
CA GLY A 19 11.54 -1.11 20.61
C GLY A 19 10.44 -0.07 20.82
N ILE A 20 10.76 1.11 21.40
CA ILE A 20 9.84 2.25 21.54
C ILE A 20 9.30 2.73 20.19
N PHE A 21 10.11 2.64 19.14
CA PHE A 21 9.76 3.10 17.80
C PHE A 21 9.29 1.96 16.89
N VAL A 22 9.21 0.74 17.43
CA VAL A 22 8.58 -0.38 16.74
C VAL A 22 7.08 -0.28 17.01
N VAL A 23 6.35 0.24 16.03
CA VAL A 23 4.90 0.07 15.96
C VAL A 23 4.62 -1.43 15.96
N ILE A 24 3.98 -1.90 17.03
CA ILE A 24 3.35 -3.22 17.10
C ILE A 24 2.17 -3.16 16.13
N ASP A 25 2.41 -3.59 14.90
CA ASP A 25 1.34 -3.94 13.96
C ASP A 25 1.01 -5.42 14.20
N GLU A 26 0.33 -5.69 15.32
CA GLU A 26 -0.27 -6.99 15.59
C GLU A 26 -1.68 -7.00 14.98
N THR A 27 -1.71 -7.50 13.75
CA THR A 27 -2.78 -8.25 13.12
C THR A 27 -3.87 -8.77 14.06
N LYS A 28 -5.11 -8.30 13.86
CA LYS A 28 -6.31 -9.13 14.08
C LYS A 28 -7.24 -9.02 12.89
N THR A 29 -6.88 -9.72 11.81
CA THR A 29 -7.81 -10.06 10.73
C THR A 29 -8.32 -11.46 11.01
N GLU A 30 -9.54 -11.54 11.53
CA GLU A 30 -10.27 -12.79 11.68
C GLU A 30 -11.36 -12.80 10.59
N GLU A 31 -11.12 -13.58 9.52
CA GLU A 31 -12.10 -13.92 8.50
C GLU A 31 -13.04 -15.03 9.01
N LYS A 32 -14.35 -14.88 8.76
CA LYS A 32 -15.25 -15.96 8.25
C LYS A 32 -16.60 -15.38 7.75
N PRO A 33 -17.37 -16.10 6.89
CA PRO A 33 -18.03 -15.52 5.73
C PRO A 33 -19.57 -15.66 5.69
N ALA A 34 -20.15 -15.05 4.63
CA ALA A 34 -21.51 -15.23 4.04
C ALA A 34 -22.70 -14.64 4.84
N SER A 35 -23.65 -13.87 4.27
CA SER A 35 -24.49 -14.17 3.09
C SER A 35 -25.30 -12.93 2.66
N THR A 36 -25.59 -12.78 1.36
CA THR A 36 -26.64 -11.90 0.78
C THR A 36 -27.92 -12.74 0.53
N PRO A 37 -29.16 -12.19 0.37
CA PRO A 37 -29.58 -11.32 -0.76
C PRO A 37 -30.53 -10.13 -0.41
N ALA A 38 -30.63 -9.19 -1.36
CA ALA A 38 -31.51 -8.00 -1.38
C ALA A 38 -33.00 -8.34 -1.74
N PRO A 39 -33.96 -7.38 -1.75
CA PRO A 39 -34.13 -6.47 -2.92
C PRO A 39 -34.74 -5.04 -2.72
N ALA A 40 -34.36 -4.14 -3.67
CA ALA A 40 -35.11 -3.08 -4.41
C ALA A 40 -35.64 -1.74 -3.79
N GLN A 41 -34.93 -0.63 -4.14
CA GLN A 41 -35.31 0.66 -4.82
C GLN A 41 -36.55 1.54 -4.40
N PRO A 42 -36.70 2.84 -4.82
CA PRO A 42 -35.90 3.69 -5.75
C PRO A 42 -35.60 5.18 -5.37
N ALA A 43 -34.58 5.72 -6.07
CA ALA A 43 -34.35 7.08 -6.63
C ALA A 43 -34.44 8.38 -5.79
N THR A 44 -33.38 9.21 -5.85
CA THR A 44 -33.43 10.55 -6.49
C THR A 44 -32.04 11.18 -6.65
N SER A 45 -31.90 11.92 -7.74
CA SER A 45 -30.77 12.70 -8.25
C SER A 45 -30.34 13.88 -7.37
N THR A 46 -29.05 14.24 -7.40
CA THR A 46 -28.62 15.62 -7.77
C THR A 46 -27.10 15.72 -7.94
N SER A 47 -26.71 16.20 -9.12
CA SER A 47 -25.37 16.62 -9.49
C SER A 47 -24.88 17.81 -8.65
N LYS A 48 -23.59 17.85 -8.31
CA LYS A 48 -22.85 19.11 -8.10
C LYS A 48 -21.32 18.91 -8.16
N THR A 49 -20.77 19.45 -9.25
CA THR A 49 -19.61 20.36 -9.31
C THR A 49 -18.28 19.93 -8.71
N THR A 50 -17.35 19.62 -9.61
CA THR A 50 -15.90 19.64 -9.48
C THR A 50 -15.37 21.02 -9.07
N ALA A 51 -14.55 21.07 -8.02
CA ALA A 51 -13.59 22.14 -7.77
C ALA A 51 -12.24 21.53 -7.32
N PRO A 52 -11.09 22.13 -7.67
CA PRO A 52 -9.77 21.54 -7.44
C PRO A 52 -9.39 21.67 -5.96
N ALA A 53 -8.94 20.57 -5.35
CA ALA A 53 -8.42 20.57 -4.01
C ALA A 53 -7.04 21.25 -3.99
N THR A 54 -7.00 22.48 -3.50
CA THR A 54 -5.78 23.19 -3.14
C THR A 54 -5.14 22.49 -1.95
N SER A 55 -3.97 21.89 -2.16
CA SER A 55 -3.17 21.24 -1.12
C SER A 55 -2.63 22.31 -0.16
N THR A 56 -3.36 22.61 0.91
CA THR A 56 -2.82 23.36 2.04
C THR A 56 -1.86 22.48 2.81
N SER A 57 -0.57 22.71 2.60
CA SER A 57 0.51 22.22 3.46
C SER A 57 0.35 22.82 4.85
N THR A 58 -0.37 22.14 5.73
CA THR A 58 -0.40 22.43 7.16
C THR A 58 0.97 22.10 7.75
N LEU A 59 1.68 23.13 8.21
CA LEU A 59 2.83 22.99 9.10
C LEU A 59 2.39 22.15 10.30
N ALA A 60 2.98 20.95 10.43
CA ALA A 60 2.68 20.03 11.50
C ALA A 60 3.15 20.61 12.83
N SER A 61 2.21 21.14 13.63
CA SER A 61 2.42 21.34 15.06
C SER A 61 2.76 19.98 15.67
N THR A 62 3.92 19.88 16.32
CA THR A 62 4.30 18.66 17.03
C THR A 62 3.27 18.41 18.13
N PRO A 63 2.56 17.27 18.12
CA PRO A 63 1.60 16.97 19.18
C PRO A 63 2.34 16.86 20.52
N PRO A 64 1.71 17.29 21.63
CA PRO A 64 2.30 17.13 22.96
C PRO A 64 2.51 15.65 23.27
N ALA A 65 3.58 15.34 24.01
CA ALA A 65 3.86 13.97 24.45
C ALA A 65 2.73 13.43 25.33
N SER A 66 2.32 12.18 25.12
CA SER A 66 1.33 11.52 25.97
C SER A 66 1.91 11.21 27.35
N SER A 67 1.13 11.47 28.41
CA SER A 67 1.57 11.26 29.80
C SER A 67 2.00 9.82 30.06
N ASP A 68 1.24 8.84 29.56
CA ASP A 68 1.53 7.41 29.74
C ASP A 68 2.87 7.01 29.11
N PHE A 69 3.20 7.60 27.96
CA PHE A 69 4.45 7.35 27.27
C PHE A 69 5.64 7.98 28.00
N VAL A 70 5.45 9.18 28.55
CA VAL A 70 6.48 9.83 29.38
C VAL A 70 6.77 8.98 30.63
N ASP A 71 5.75 8.38 31.24
CA ASP A 71 5.90 7.52 32.42
C ASP A 71 6.58 6.18 32.08
N ASP A 72 6.21 5.54 30.97
CA ASP A 72 6.90 4.34 30.46
C ASP A 72 8.37 4.63 30.15
N LEU A 73 8.66 5.72 29.44
CA LEU A 73 10.02 6.12 29.11
C LEU A 73 10.85 6.42 30.36
N ARG A 74 10.25 7.06 31.37
CA ARG A 74 10.89 7.29 32.67
C ARG A 74 11.25 5.97 33.36
N ASN A 75 10.36 4.99 33.32
CA ASN A 75 10.61 3.66 33.90
C ASN A 75 11.72 2.91 33.15
N ARG A 76 11.73 2.98 31.81
CA ARG A 76 12.82 2.42 30.99
C ARG A 76 14.18 3.05 31.31
N PHE A 77 14.24 4.38 31.43
CA PHE A 77 15.48 5.05 31.84
C PHE A 77 15.94 4.63 33.24
N ARG A 78 15.02 4.50 34.21
CA ARG A 78 15.36 3.99 35.55
C ARG A 78 15.97 2.58 35.50
N LYS A 79 15.37 1.68 34.73
CA LYS A 79 15.87 0.31 34.54
C LYS A 79 17.26 0.29 33.91
N ILE A 80 17.53 1.17 32.96
CA ILE A 80 18.88 1.30 32.36
C ILE A 80 19.89 1.73 33.41
N LEU A 81 19.56 2.72 34.25
CA LEU A 81 20.47 3.14 35.31
C LEU A 81 20.69 2.04 36.34
N GLU A 82 19.67 1.24 36.66
CA GLU A 82 19.78 0.06 37.52
C GLU A 82 20.69 -1.03 36.90
N GLU A 83 20.56 -1.30 35.60
CA GLU A 83 21.45 -2.22 34.87
C GLU A 83 22.90 -1.72 34.79
N LYS A 84 23.10 -0.41 34.88
CA LYS A 84 24.41 0.27 34.90
C LYS A 84 24.95 0.52 36.31
N ASN A 85 24.24 0.04 37.33
CA ASN A 85 24.62 0.26 38.72
C ASN A 85 26.07 -0.20 38.95
N GLN A 86 26.87 0.66 39.59
CA GLN A 86 28.26 0.36 39.90
C GLN A 86 28.35 -0.64 41.06
N PRO A 87 29.38 -1.50 41.12
CA PRO A 87 29.54 -2.40 42.25
C PRO A 87 29.84 -1.64 43.53
N GLY A 88 29.17 -2.02 44.62
CA GLY A 88 29.37 -1.42 45.95
C GLY A 88 28.44 -0.24 46.23
N PHE A 89 28.66 0.44 47.34
CA PHE A 89 27.83 1.60 47.72
C PHE A 89 28.27 2.84 46.94
N ASP A 90 27.32 3.45 46.22
CA ASP A 90 27.55 4.59 45.35
C ASP A 90 26.37 5.60 45.36
N PHE A 91 26.31 6.50 44.38
CA PHE A 91 25.21 7.46 44.27
C PHE A 91 23.85 6.82 44.05
N TYR A 92 23.76 5.70 43.32
CA TYR A 92 22.49 5.03 43.07
C TYR A 92 21.89 4.50 44.37
N GLU A 93 22.68 3.78 45.17
CA GLU A 93 22.25 3.29 46.49
C GLU A 93 21.93 4.43 47.46
N PHE A 94 22.74 5.50 47.44
CA PHE A 94 22.47 6.71 48.21
C PHE A 94 21.14 7.37 47.83
N SER A 95 20.83 7.42 46.52
CA SER A 95 19.58 7.98 46.02
C SER A 95 18.37 7.11 46.40
N LEU A 96 18.51 5.78 46.37
CA LEU A 96 17.47 4.87 46.83
C LEU A 96 17.19 5.05 48.33
N MET A 97 18.24 5.23 49.13
CA MET A 97 18.08 5.48 50.56
C MET A 97 17.31 6.78 50.84
N LEU A 98 17.61 7.84 50.11
CA LEU A 98 16.87 9.11 50.19
C LEU A 98 15.40 8.95 49.75
N LEU A 99 15.19 8.37 48.58
CA LEU A 99 13.87 8.27 47.96
C LEU A 99 12.94 7.28 48.67
N ARG A 100 13.48 6.32 49.44
CA ARG A 100 12.72 5.48 50.37
C ARG A 100 12.10 6.26 51.52
N THR A 101 12.74 7.35 51.95
CA THR A 101 12.28 8.16 53.09
C THR A 101 11.34 9.29 52.65
N SER A 102 11.59 9.89 51.48
CA SER A 102 10.76 10.95 50.94
C SER A 102 10.94 11.07 49.44
N THR A 103 9.84 11.32 48.71
CA THR A 103 9.87 11.69 47.29
C THR A 103 10.47 13.07 47.05
N ASN A 104 10.47 13.93 48.09
CA ASN A 104 11.10 15.24 48.12
C ASN A 104 11.98 15.36 49.37
N PRO A 105 13.22 14.84 49.33
CA PRO A 105 14.09 14.80 50.51
C PRO A 105 14.47 16.21 50.98
N SER A 106 14.26 16.47 52.28
CA SER A 106 14.71 17.70 52.95
C SER A 106 16.18 17.60 53.40
N VAL A 107 16.76 18.72 53.83
CA VAL A 107 18.15 18.78 54.32
C VAL A 107 18.45 17.74 55.41
N GLU A 108 17.52 17.49 56.33
CA GLU A 108 17.69 16.49 57.40
C GLU A 108 17.72 15.05 56.86
N HIS A 109 16.97 14.76 55.78
CA HIS A 109 17.05 13.46 55.10
C HIS A 109 18.42 13.26 54.47
N PHE A 110 18.97 14.31 53.83
CA PHE A 110 20.32 14.27 53.26
C PHE A 110 21.41 14.06 54.31
N LYS A 111 21.34 14.73 55.47
CA LYS A 111 22.28 14.52 56.57
C LYS A 111 22.23 13.08 57.10
N THR A 112 21.02 12.59 57.40
CA THR A 112 20.80 11.23 57.92
C THR A 112 21.29 10.18 56.92
N ALA A 113 20.94 10.33 55.65
CA ALA A 113 21.40 9.42 54.60
C ALA A 113 22.93 9.47 54.44
N TYR A 114 23.54 10.65 54.56
CA TYR A 114 24.99 10.77 54.43
C TYR A 114 25.72 10.09 55.60
N GLU A 115 25.24 10.22 56.83
CA GLU A 115 25.80 9.50 57.99
C GLU A 115 25.68 7.98 57.81
N GLY A 116 24.52 7.48 57.37
CA GLY A 116 24.34 6.06 57.04
C GLY A 116 25.26 5.58 55.92
N ALA A 117 25.44 6.39 54.88
CA ALA A 117 26.35 6.10 53.77
C ALA A 117 27.81 5.95 54.22
N LYS A 118 28.28 6.79 55.15
CA LYS A 118 29.63 6.70 55.71
C LYS A 118 29.86 5.44 56.54
N LEU A 119 28.81 4.91 57.17
CA LEU A 119 28.88 3.63 57.90
C LEU A 119 28.99 2.44 56.92
N LEU A 120 28.31 2.51 55.78
CA LEU A 120 28.33 1.46 54.75
C LEU A 120 29.61 1.47 53.91
N ASN A 121 30.13 2.66 53.62
CA ASN A 121 31.36 2.85 52.87
C ASN A 121 32.18 3.97 53.52
N PRO A 122 33.29 3.66 54.22
CA PRO A 122 34.15 4.65 54.86
C PRO A 122 34.75 5.70 53.89
N ASN A 123 34.86 5.35 52.61
CA ASN A 123 35.34 6.26 51.56
C ASN A 123 34.23 7.16 51.00
N CYS A 124 32.97 6.99 51.44
CA CYS A 124 31.85 7.81 51.02
C CYS A 124 32.03 9.25 51.53
N ASN A 125 32.30 10.15 50.59
CA ASN A 125 32.38 11.57 50.81
C ASN A 125 31.62 12.33 49.70
N GLN A 126 31.48 13.64 49.85
CA GLN A 126 30.76 14.47 48.87
C GLN A 126 31.33 14.32 47.45
N GLN A 127 32.65 14.33 47.30
CA GLN A 127 33.29 14.22 45.99
C GLN A 127 32.99 12.86 45.34
N PHE A 128 33.09 11.77 46.10
CA PHE A 128 32.74 10.42 45.65
C PHE A 128 31.28 10.34 45.16
N LEU A 129 30.33 10.88 45.92
CA LEU A 129 28.91 10.89 45.52
C LEU A 129 28.65 11.75 44.28
N LEU A 130 29.36 12.88 44.13
CA LEU A 130 29.25 13.73 42.94
C LEU A 130 29.84 13.08 41.69
N GLU A 131 30.98 12.41 41.81
CA GLU A 131 31.60 11.65 40.72
C GLU A 131 30.70 10.49 40.27
N SER A 132 30.16 9.73 41.23
CA SER A 132 29.18 8.67 40.95
C SER A 132 27.89 9.24 40.33
N ALA A 133 27.37 10.37 40.81
CA ALA A 133 26.22 11.04 40.19
C ALA A 133 26.50 11.45 38.73
N ASN A 134 27.71 11.95 38.44
CA ASN A 134 28.11 12.31 37.09
C ASN A 134 28.18 11.11 36.15
N PHE A 135 28.60 9.94 36.67
CA PHE A 135 28.51 8.68 35.91
C PHE A 135 27.07 8.38 35.49
N TYR A 136 26.10 8.39 36.42
CA TYR A 136 24.69 8.14 36.09
C TYR A 136 24.08 9.18 35.16
N LYS A 137 24.45 10.46 35.30
CA LYS A 137 24.06 11.51 34.35
C LYS A 137 24.59 11.21 32.94
N SER A 138 25.84 10.74 32.83
CA SER A 138 26.42 10.37 31.54
C SER A 138 25.72 9.16 30.92
N GLU A 139 25.42 8.12 31.71
CA GLU A 139 24.68 6.95 31.22
C GLU A 139 23.24 7.32 30.80
N LEU A 140 22.56 8.21 31.55
CA LEU A 140 21.25 8.74 31.16
C LEU A 140 21.33 9.52 29.84
N GLN A 141 22.34 10.36 29.67
CA GLN A 141 22.54 11.12 28.43
C GLN A 141 22.78 10.19 27.23
N LYS A 142 23.60 9.14 27.39
CA LYS A 142 23.81 8.14 26.34
C LYS A 142 22.52 7.40 25.99
N ALA A 143 21.71 7.06 26.99
CA ALA A 143 20.41 6.43 26.79
C ALA A 143 19.43 7.32 26.03
N PHE A 144 19.40 8.59 26.36
CA PHE A 144 18.62 9.59 25.65
C PHE A 144 19.07 9.70 24.19
N GLU A 145 20.36 9.91 23.93
CA GLU A 145 20.89 10.05 22.57
C GLU A 145 20.62 8.81 21.70
N ALA A 146 20.79 7.61 22.28
CA ALA A 146 20.47 6.37 21.59
C ALA A 146 18.97 6.27 21.24
N THR A 147 18.09 6.70 22.15
CA THR A 147 16.64 6.70 21.92
C THR A 147 16.26 7.67 20.82
N VAL A 148 16.78 8.90 20.86
CA VAL A 148 16.53 9.92 19.82
C VAL A 148 17.03 9.43 18.46
N SER A 149 18.26 8.91 18.40
CA SER A 149 18.84 8.39 17.16
C SER A 149 18.03 7.23 16.59
N ALA A 150 17.57 6.29 17.42
CA ALA A 150 16.69 5.20 16.99
C ALA A 150 15.36 5.72 16.40
N GLY A 151 14.77 6.74 17.02
CA GLY A 151 13.56 7.40 16.52
C GLY A 151 13.77 8.09 15.18
N GLU A 152 14.87 8.82 15.02
CA GLU A 152 15.23 9.45 13.75
C GLU A 152 15.48 8.43 12.63
N GLN A 153 16.18 7.33 12.93
CA GLN A 153 16.41 6.24 12.00
C GLN A 153 15.08 5.59 11.58
N LYS A 154 14.17 5.32 12.51
CA LYS A 154 12.86 4.74 12.20
C LYS A 154 12.03 5.70 11.34
N LYS A 155 12.05 7.00 11.65
CA LYS A 155 11.38 8.03 10.84
C LYS A 155 11.94 8.09 9.42
N ALA A 156 13.26 8.01 9.26
CA ALA A 156 13.91 7.98 7.96
C ALA A 156 13.52 6.71 7.18
N ALA A 157 13.51 5.54 7.83
CA ALA A 157 13.09 4.28 7.22
C ALA A 157 11.64 4.33 6.72
N LEU A 158 10.70 4.86 7.54
CA LEU A 158 9.30 5.02 7.14
C LEU A 158 9.13 5.97 5.93
N ASN A 159 9.94 7.04 5.85
CA ASN A 159 9.92 7.92 4.69
C ASN A 159 10.41 7.22 3.41
N VAL A 160 11.43 6.36 3.53
CA VAL A 160 11.93 5.56 2.39
C VAL A 160 10.89 4.54 1.96
N GLU A 161 10.27 3.83 2.90
CA GLU A 161 9.19 2.86 2.66
C GLU A 161 8.02 3.51 1.93
N LYS A 162 7.52 4.65 2.46
CA LYS A 162 6.48 5.46 1.82
C LYS A 162 6.86 5.86 0.39
N SER A 163 8.09 6.32 0.17
CA SER A 163 8.55 6.74 -1.16
C SER A 163 8.62 5.57 -2.13
N ASN A 164 9.02 4.38 -1.67
CA ASN A 164 9.08 3.17 -2.49
C ASN A 164 7.67 2.70 -2.87
N GLU A 165 6.74 2.67 -1.91
CA GLU A 165 5.35 2.30 -2.17
C GLU A 165 4.69 3.26 -3.15
N GLN A 166 4.89 4.57 -2.97
CA GLN A 166 4.37 5.57 -3.90
C GLN A 166 4.94 5.39 -5.32
N LYS A 167 6.24 5.08 -5.44
CA LYS A 167 6.86 4.81 -6.75
C LYS A 167 6.32 3.54 -7.39
N GLN A 168 6.14 2.48 -6.61
CA GLN A 168 5.57 1.23 -7.08
C GLN A 168 4.15 1.44 -7.61
N LEU A 169 3.27 2.05 -6.82
CA LEU A 169 1.88 2.32 -7.22
C LEU A 169 1.80 3.21 -8.45
N ASN A 170 2.64 4.25 -8.56
CA ASN A 170 2.70 5.08 -9.77
C ASN A 170 3.11 4.29 -11.02
N ASN A 171 4.07 3.37 -10.89
CA ASN A 171 4.47 2.51 -12.01
C ASN A 171 3.35 1.54 -12.42
N GLU A 172 2.64 0.98 -11.43
CA GLU A 172 1.49 0.10 -11.67
C GLU A 172 0.35 0.85 -12.38
N VAL A 173 0.03 2.08 -11.94
CA VAL A 173 -0.94 2.96 -12.61
C VAL A 173 -0.53 3.22 -14.06
N ALA A 174 0.71 3.64 -14.31
CA ALA A 174 1.19 3.91 -15.67
C ALA A 174 1.12 2.67 -16.58
N ASN A 175 1.43 1.48 -16.06
CA ASN A 175 1.30 0.22 -16.79
C ASN A 175 -0.17 -0.12 -17.11
N ILE A 176 -1.08 0.07 -16.15
CA ILE A 176 -2.53 -0.12 -16.36
C ILE A 176 -3.05 0.85 -17.43
N GLU A 177 -2.65 2.13 -17.37
CA GLU A 177 -3.02 3.13 -18.37
C GLU A 177 -2.54 2.74 -19.78
N GLN A 178 -1.32 2.22 -19.90
CA GLN A 178 -0.80 1.73 -21.18
C GLN A 178 -1.60 0.52 -21.70
N GLN A 179 -1.97 -0.43 -20.83
CA GLN A 179 -2.80 -1.57 -21.21
C GLN A 179 -4.19 -1.14 -21.65
N LEU A 180 -4.81 -0.19 -20.94
CA LEU A 180 -6.09 0.41 -21.33
C LEU A 180 -6.00 1.10 -22.69
N GLY A 181 -4.91 1.83 -22.97
CA GLY A 181 -4.67 2.43 -24.28
C GLY A 181 -4.63 1.40 -25.41
N LYS A 182 -3.91 0.28 -25.21
CA LYS A 182 -3.85 -0.82 -26.19
C LYS A 182 -5.22 -1.45 -26.42
N LEU A 183 -5.96 -1.75 -25.36
CA LEU A 183 -7.30 -2.33 -25.44
C LEU A 183 -8.27 -1.41 -26.20
N LYS A 184 -8.24 -0.10 -25.93
CA LYS A 184 -9.05 0.89 -26.66
C LYS A 184 -8.75 0.89 -28.16
N GLN A 185 -7.47 0.81 -28.54
CA GLN A 185 -7.10 0.72 -29.95
C GLN A 185 -7.61 -0.58 -30.59
N GLN A 186 -7.46 -1.71 -29.92
CA GLN A 186 -7.98 -3.00 -30.41
C GLN A 186 -9.50 -2.98 -30.61
N ILE A 187 -10.24 -2.35 -29.70
CA ILE A 187 -11.69 -2.17 -29.84
C ILE A 187 -12.01 -1.36 -31.10
N ALA A 188 -11.34 -0.22 -31.30
CA ALA A 188 -11.57 0.62 -32.48
C ALA A 188 -11.26 -0.11 -33.80
N ASP A 189 -10.19 -0.92 -33.83
CA ASP A 189 -9.82 -1.70 -35.02
C ASP A 189 -10.87 -2.78 -35.33
N LEU A 190 -11.40 -3.44 -34.30
CA LEU A 190 -12.47 -4.45 -34.44
C LEU A 190 -13.80 -3.82 -34.88
N GLU A 191 -14.17 -2.66 -34.35
CA GLU A 191 -15.36 -1.91 -34.78
C GLU A 191 -15.28 -1.52 -36.25
N LYS A 192 -14.10 -1.08 -36.72
CA LYS A 192 -13.86 -0.79 -38.13
C LYS A 192 -14.00 -2.05 -38.98
N ALA A 193 -13.37 -3.16 -38.59
CA ALA A 193 -13.47 -4.42 -39.30
C ALA A 193 -14.92 -4.92 -39.36
N GLN A 194 -15.69 -4.77 -38.28
CA GLN A 194 -17.12 -5.10 -38.24
C GLN A 194 -17.91 -4.27 -39.24
N ALA A 195 -17.68 -2.96 -39.30
CA ALA A 195 -18.35 -2.07 -40.25
C ALA A 195 -18.06 -2.47 -41.70
N GLU A 196 -16.80 -2.75 -42.04
CA GLU A 196 -16.40 -3.22 -43.37
C GLU A 196 -17.10 -4.53 -43.76
N LYS A 197 -17.21 -5.48 -42.82
CA LYS A 197 -17.91 -6.76 -43.05
C LYS A 197 -19.42 -6.56 -43.23
N LEU A 198 -20.05 -5.67 -42.46
CA LEU A 198 -21.46 -5.32 -42.62
C LEU A 198 -21.73 -4.69 -43.99
N THR A 199 -20.88 -3.76 -44.43
CA THR A 199 -20.98 -3.19 -45.78
C THR A 199 -20.83 -4.26 -46.85
N ALA A 200 -19.85 -5.16 -46.70
CA ALA A 200 -19.66 -6.27 -47.63
C ALA A 200 -20.86 -7.21 -47.68
N LEU A 201 -21.46 -7.53 -46.52
CA LEU A 201 -22.65 -8.39 -46.39
C LEU A 201 -23.86 -7.74 -47.09
N ASN A 202 -24.11 -6.46 -46.84
CA ASN A 202 -25.20 -5.72 -47.49
C ASN A 202 -25.02 -5.59 -49.01
N GLY A 203 -23.77 -5.61 -49.49
CA GLY A 203 -23.45 -5.58 -50.91
C GLY A 203 -23.57 -6.94 -51.63
N ILE A 204 -23.85 -8.04 -50.92
CA ILE A 204 -23.96 -9.38 -51.54
C ILE A 204 -25.13 -9.41 -52.52
N GLU A 205 -26.31 -8.96 -52.12
CA GLU A 205 -27.52 -9.02 -52.94
C GLU A 205 -27.30 -8.36 -54.31
N GLY A 206 -26.74 -7.15 -54.32
CA GLY A 206 -26.42 -6.42 -55.56
C GLY A 206 -25.41 -7.16 -56.46
N LYS A 207 -24.40 -7.83 -55.88
CA LYS A 207 -23.39 -8.58 -56.66
C LYS A 207 -23.97 -9.79 -57.39
N PHE A 208 -25.06 -10.37 -56.89
CA PHE A 208 -25.66 -11.57 -57.46
C PHE A 208 -26.90 -11.25 -58.29
N ASN A 209 -27.60 -10.14 -58.00
CA ASN A 209 -28.82 -9.76 -58.73
C ASN A 209 -28.60 -9.66 -60.24
N ASP A 210 -27.54 -8.97 -60.69
CA ASP A 210 -27.25 -8.83 -62.14
C ASP A 210 -26.99 -10.19 -62.81
N LYS A 211 -26.34 -11.11 -62.10
CA LYS A 211 -26.09 -12.48 -62.60
C LYS A 211 -27.39 -13.27 -62.69
N PHE A 212 -28.28 -13.14 -61.71
CA PHE A 212 -29.59 -13.76 -61.75
C PHE A 212 -30.42 -13.22 -62.92
N VAL A 213 -30.43 -11.90 -63.13
CA VAL A 213 -31.12 -11.27 -64.26
C VAL A 213 -30.58 -11.78 -65.60
N GLU A 214 -29.25 -11.87 -65.75
CA GLU A 214 -28.62 -12.39 -66.97
C GLU A 214 -29.02 -13.86 -67.24
N ILE A 215 -29.02 -14.70 -66.20
CA ILE A 215 -29.43 -16.10 -66.32
C ILE A 215 -30.91 -16.19 -66.71
N GLU A 216 -31.77 -15.41 -66.08
CA GLU A 216 -33.21 -15.39 -66.36
C GLU A 216 -33.48 -14.96 -67.82
N GLN A 217 -32.77 -13.94 -68.30
CA GLN A 217 -32.84 -13.50 -69.70
C GLN A 217 -32.41 -14.62 -70.66
N LYS A 218 -31.34 -15.37 -70.36
CA LYS A 218 -30.89 -16.50 -71.19
C LYS A 218 -31.91 -17.65 -71.19
N ILE A 219 -32.53 -17.94 -70.04
CA ILE A 219 -33.61 -18.94 -69.94
C ILE A 219 -34.77 -18.51 -70.84
N GLN A 220 -35.23 -17.27 -70.71
CA GLN A 220 -36.36 -16.77 -71.48
C GLN A 220 -36.07 -16.75 -72.99
N ALA A 221 -34.87 -16.30 -73.39
CA ALA A 221 -34.45 -16.32 -74.80
C ALA A 221 -34.42 -17.75 -75.36
N THR A 222 -33.98 -18.73 -74.57
CA THR A 222 -33.95 -20.15 -74.98
C THR A 222 -35.36 -20.70 -75.17
N VAL A 223 -36.29 -20.37 -74.26
CA VAL A 223 -37.72 -20.76 -74.38
C VAL A 223 -38.33 -20.15 -75.64
N THR A 224 -38.17 -18.85 -75.85
CA THR A 224 -38.69 -18.16 -77.03
C THR A 224 -38.09 -18.72 -78.32
N ALA A 225 -36.80 -19.02 -78.35
CA ALA A 225 -36.15 -19.63 -79.52
C ALA A 225 -36.71 -21.03 -79.82
N LYS A 226 -36.91 -21.88 -78.79
CA LYS A 226 -37.54 -23.19 -78.93
C LYS A 226 -38.94 -23.08 -79.53
N GLU A 227 -39.77 -22.17 -79.02
CA GLU A 227 -41.13 -21.95 -79.52
C GLU A 227 -41.13 -21.46 -80.97
N GLY A 228 -40.21 -20.54 -81.31
CA GLY A 228 -40.00 -20.08 -82.69
C GLY A 228 -39.70 -21.23 -83.65
N VAL A 229 -38.71 -22.07 -83.32
CA VAL A 229 -38.34 -23.24 -84.14
C VAL A 229 -39.48 -24.25 -84.23
N ALA A 230 -40.21 -24.51 -83.14
CA ALA A 230 -41.37 -25.41 -83.16
C ALA A 230 -42.49 -24.90 -84.09
N ASN A 231 -42.73 -23.58 -84.10
CA ASN A 231 -43.68 -22.94 -85.00
C ASN A 231 -43.22 -23.04 -86.47
N GLU A 232 -41.92 -22.81 -86.74
CA GLU A 232 -41.33 -22.98 -88.07
C GLU A 232 -41.48 -24.42 -88.58
N ILE A 233 -41.15 -25.41 -87.75
CA ILE A 233 -41.34 -26.84 -88.05
C ILE A 233 -42.81 -27.11 -88.39
N SER A 234 -43.74 -26.63 -87.56
CA SER A 234 -45.18 -26.83 -87.76
C SER A 234 -45.67 -26.19 -89.07
N LEU A 235 -45.17 -25.00 -89.42
CA LEU A 235 -45.50 -24.32 -90.67
C LEU A 235 -45.00 -25.11 -91.89
N ILE A 236 -43.77 -25.59 -91.86
CA ILE A 236 -43.18 -26.41 -92.94
C ILE A 236 -43.96 -27.72 -93.07
N GLU A 237 -44.25 -28.40 -91.96
CA GLU A 237 -45.03 -29.65 -91.94
C GLU A 237 -46.40 -29.46 -92.59
N ASN A 238 -47.12 -28.39 -92.24
CA ASN A 238 -48.41 -28.06 -92.83
C ASN A 238 -48.29 -27.73 -94.33
N GLY A 239 -47.26 -27.00 -94.73
CA GLY A 239 -46.97 -26.71 -96.14
C GLY A 239 -46.72 -27.98 -96.96
N ILE A 240 -45.93 -28.93 -96.43
CA ILE A 240 -45.70 -30.23 -97.08
C ILE A 240 -47.04 -30.96 -97.28
N LYS A 241 -47.85 -31.08 -96.21
CA LYS A 241 -49.17 -31.74 -96.27
C LYS A 241 -50.12 -31.11 -97.29
N GLN A 242 -50.02 -29.79 -97.50
CA GLN A 242 -50.94 -29.04 -98.36
C GLN A 242 -50.52 -29.03 -99.84
N TYR A 243 -49.22 -28.98 -100.13
CA TYR A 243 -48.71 -28.67 -101.48
C TYR A 243 -47.93 -29.80 -102.16
N ILE A 244 -47.56 -30.85 -101.43
CA ILE A 244 -46.83 -31.99 -101.98
C ILE A 244 -47.72 -33.23 -101.82
N SER A 245 -48.40 -33.61 -102.91
CA SER A 245 -49.20 -34.83 -103.05
C SER A 245 -48.50 -35.80 -103.99
#